data_AF-A0A8S3CMK2-F1
#
_entry.id   AF-A0A8S3CMK2-F1
#
_cell.length_a   1.000
_cell.length_b   1.000
_cell.length_c   1.000
_cell.angle_alpha   90.00
_cell.angle_beta   90.00
_cell.angle_gamma   90.00
#
_symmetry.space_group_name_H-M   'P 1'
#
loop_
_entity.id
_entity.type
_entity.pdbx_description
1 polymer ?
#
loop_
_entity_poly.entity_id
_entity_poly.type
_entity_poly.pdbx_seq_one_letter_code
_entity_poly.pdbx_strand_id
1 'polypeptide(L)' 'MIGDCFSHDTDPEPLSHYITGCVVAIRTRGHKIALWLSEARNETIV' A
#
# COMPACT_ATOMS: atom_id res chain seq x y z
N MET A 1 -0.66 -2.74 7.04
CA MET A 1 -0.50 -4.21 7.11
C MET A 1 -0.01 -4.59 8.51
N ILE A 2 -0.20 -5.83 8.94
CA ILE A 2 0.29 -6.27 10.25
C ILE A 2 1.82 -6.14 10.27
N GLY A 3 2.37 -5.47 11.27
CA GLY A 3 3.82 -5.23 11.44
C GLY A 3 4.34 -3.91 10.88
N ASP A 4 3.49 -3.10 10.23
CA ASP A 4 3.80 -1.76 9.75
C ASP A 4 5.18 -1.56 9.06
N CYS A 5 5.47 -2.40 8.08
CA CYS A 5 6.75 -2.38 7.37
C CYS A 5 6.88 -1.26 6.31
N PHE A 6 5.94 -0.31 6.27
CA PHE A 6 5.92 0.82 5.33
C PHE A 6 6.15 2.16 6.04
N SER A 7 6.55 2.12 7.30
CA SER A 7 6.98 3.26 8.10
C SER A 7 8.49 3.19 8.31
N HIS A 8 9.19 4.30 8.06
CA HIS A 8 10.54 4.52 8.59
C HIS A 8 10.50 5.67 9.59
N ASP A 9 11.26 5.54 10.69
CA ASP A 9 11.31 6.53 11.77
C ASP A 9 11.81 7.92 11.31
N THR A 10 12.39 7.98 10.11
CA THR A 10 12.90 9.20 9.48
C THR A 10 11.89 9.88 8.57
N ASP A 11 10.76 9.24 8.26
CA ASP A 11 9.79 9.74 7.30
C ASP A 11 8.86 10.76 7.98
N PRO A 12 8.76 11.99 7.45
CA PRO A 12 7.84 13.00 8.02
C PRO A 12 6.37 12.58 7.88
N GLU A 13 6.05 11.79 6.84
CA GLU A 13 4.73 11.21 6.60
C GLU A 13 4.89 9.78 6.05
N PRO A 14 4.87 8.74 6.90
CA PRO A 14 5.10 7.37 6.45
C PRO A 14 3.94 6.86 5.58
N LEU A 15 4.26 6.06 4.56
CA LEU A 15 3.29 5.53 3.59
C LEU A 15 2.18 4.71 4.28
N SER A 16 2.52 4.06 5.39
CA SER A 16 1.61 3.29 6.24
C SER A 16 0.34 4.04 6.65
N HIS A 17 0.43 5.35 6.88
CA HIS A 17 -0.70 6.20 7.26
C HIS A 17 -1.75 6.27 6.17
N TYR A 18 -1.34 6.11 4.90
CA TYR A 18 -2.24 6.15 3.76
C TYR A 18 -2.81 4.77 3.44
N ILE A 19 -2.22 3.66 3.91
CA ILE A 19 -2.70 2.31 3.61
C ILE A 19 -4.00 2.02 4.36
N THR A 20 -5.11 1.90 3.63
CA THR A 20 -6.44 1.58 4.19
C THR A 20 -6.74 0.10 4.15
N GLY A 21 -6.07 -0.67 3.28
CA GLY A 21 -6.32 -2.09 3.14
C GLY A 21 -5.47 -2.77 2.08
N CYS A 22 -5.64 -4.08 1.99
CA CYS A 22 -5.01 -4.92 0.98
C CYS A 22 -6.07 -5.86 0.41
N VAL A 23 -5.98 -6.13 -0.90
CA VAL A 23 -6.86 -7.07 -1.58
C VAL A 23 -6.05 -8.06 -2.41
N VAL A 24 -6.45 -9.33 -2.33
CA VAL A 24 -5.96 -10.38 -3.22
C VAL A 24 -7.10 -10.74 -4.18
N ALA A 25 -6.89 -10.46 -5.46
CA ALA A 25 -7.85 -10.76 -6.51
C ALA A 25 -7.41 -12.01 -7.29
N ILE A 26 -8.02 -13.14 -6.95
CA ILE A 26 -7.85 -14.40 -7.69
C ILE A 26 -8.68 -14.33 -8.96
N ARG A 27 -8.02 -14.38 -10.12
CA ARG A 27 -8.63 -14.36 -11.45
C ARG A 27 -8.01 -15.44 -12.32
N THR A 28 -8.79 -15.91 -13.31
CA THR A 28 -8.40 -16.96 -14.26
C THR A 28 -7.24 -16.55 -15.18
N ARG A 29 -7.11 -15.24 -15.47
CA ARG A 29 -6.04 -14.70 -16.35
C ARG A 29 -4.80 -14.19 -15.60
N GLY A 30 -4.68 -14.52 -14.32
CA GLY A 30 -3.59 -14.07 -13.47
C GLY A 30 -4.10 -13.38 -12.22
N HIS A 31 -3.48 -13.74 -11.10
CA HIS A 31 -3.83 -13.20 -9.79
C HIS A 31 -3.22 -11.80 -9.64
N LYS A 32 -3.91 -10.93 -8.88
CA LYS A 32 -3.43 -9.58 -8.57
C LYS A 32 -3.42 -9.38 -7.06
N ILE A 33 -2.44 -8.62 -6.59
CA ILE A 33 -2.34 -8.13 -5.21
C ILE A 33 -2.29 -6.62 -5.31
N ALA A 34 -3.08 -5.93 -4.50
CA ALA A 34 -3.11 -4.47 -4.48
C ALA A 34 -3.26 -3.93 -3.05
N LEU A 35 -2.64 -2.79 -2.81
CA LEU A 35 -2.86 -1.97 -1.62
C LEU A 35 -3.84 -0.85 -1.98
N TRP A 36 -4.72 -0.51 -1.05
CA TRP A 36 -5.58 0.66 -1.18
C TRP A 36 -5.02 1.78 -0.32
N LEU A 37 -4.93 2.96 -0.93
CA LEU A 37 -4.50 4.18 -0.26
C LEU A 37 -5.71 5.09 -0.05
N SER A 38 -5.76 5.81 1.08
CA SER A 38 -6.77 6.83 1.37
C SER A 38 -6.67 8.03 0.43
N GLU A 39 -5.46 8.29 -0.08
CA GLU A 39 -5.15 9.38 -1.00
C GLU A 39 -4.37 8.86 -2.20
N ALA A 40 -4.71 9.34 -3.39
CA ALA A 40 -3.94 9.08 -4.59
C ALA A 40 -2.77 10.06 -4.63
N ARG A 41 -1.61 9.66 -4.10
CA ARG A 41 -0.35 10.39 -4.33
C ARG A 41 0.14 10.05 -5.72
N ASN A 42 0.32 11.08 -6.56
CA ASN A 42 0.75 10.93 -7.96
C ASN A 42 2.28 10.81 -8.10
N GLU A 43 2.97 10.56 -6.99
CA GLU A 43 4.39 10.28 -6.97
C GLU A 43 4.59 8.80 -7.25
N THR A 44 5.44 8.48 -8.22
CA THR A 44 5.76 7.10 -8.55
C THR A 44 6.45 6.45 -7.35
N ILE A 45 5.71 5.65 -6.59
CA ILE A 45 6.29 4.78 -5.57
C ILE A 45 6.95 3.61 -6.32
N VAL A 46 8.28 3.66 -6.47
CA VAL A 46 9.10 2.59 -7.08
C VAL A 46 9.52 1.59 -6.02
#